data_AF-A0A9D0LMF5-F1
#
_entry.id   AF-A0A9D0LMF5-F1
#
_cell.length_a   1.000
_cell.length_b   1.000
_cell.length_c   1.000
_cell.angle_alpha   90.00
_cell.angle_beta   90.00
_cell.angle_gamma   90.00
#
_symmetry.space_group_name_H-M   'P 1'
#
loop_
_entity.id
_entity.type
_entity.pdbx_description
1 polymer ?
#
loop_
_entity_poly.entity_id
_entity_poly.type
_entity_poly.pdbx_seq_one_letter_code
_entity_poly.pdbx_strand_id
1 'polypeptide(L)'
;MSRRGSLATGLLLLGGLALALLGQVYFFHRRDYFWDGVAFHLLGLLLLLLAWRRLGLRSSRPRPPATGFSRWVATHPLRVAALLWSLVLNVWAARAANATPPPSDFRPVVLLWLLSVGLFIAAVTRVPEGGLRRPGAGLRSSPAWGPVLALVLVGFFLRAWDLEHIPANLGGDEGTQGMAAVDVLEGRLRNPFATGWFSVPTMSFFAQALSLRLFGRSVAGLRMLSALIGTATLLLTYLLVRQLFGRRIALVTLALLTFNHYHLHFSRLGSNQIADPFFATLAFWPLAEALGRRRRRDDALWPFLLAGLAMGAGWYGYFGARIIPIIGAAWVGLQALTDSEFGRHRRGLIVLLAAAFLVASPLLLYYVHHPDTLTARYNQVGIFPSGWLAREVEKTGQSAAALL
;
A
#
# COMPACT_ATOMS: atom_id res chain seq x y z
N MET A 1 -13.48 24.56 -33.56
CA MET A 1 -12.38 23.81 -34.21
C MET A 1 -12.65 23.79 -35.71
N SER A 2 -11.66 24.02 -36.57
CA SER A 2 -11.84 23.85 -38.03
C SER A 2 -12.01 22.36 -38.37
N ARG A 3 -12.74 22.02 -39.45
CA ARG A 3 -12.93 20.61 -39.90
C ARG A 3 -11.61 19.83 -39.97
N ARG A 4 -10.52 20.47 -40.44
CA ARG A 4 -9.16 19.89 -40.47
C ARG A 4 -8.59 19.56 -39.09
N GLY A 5 -8.89 20.36 -38.06
CA GLY A 5 -8.45 20.11 -36.68
C GLY A 5 -9.14 18.93 -36.01
N SER A 6 -10.42 18.69 -36.33
CA SER A 6 -11.18 17.53 -35.82
C SER A 6 -10.68 16.21 -36.41
N LEU A 7 -10.39 16.18 -37.71
CA LEU A 7 -9.95 14.99 -38.42
C LEU A 7 -8.55 14.54 -37.95
N ALA A 8 -7.61 15.47 -37.81
CA ALA A 8 -6.29 15.15 -37.29
C ALA A 8 -6.31 14.67 -35.83
N THR A 9 -7.26 15.13 -35.03
CA THR A 9 -7.42 14.67 -33.64
C THR A 9 -8.01 13.27 -33.59
N GLY A 10 -9.01 12.98 -34.44
CA GLY A 10 -9.55 11.64 -34.61
C GLY A 10 -8.51 10.61 -35.05
N LEU A 11 -7.64 10.98 -36.01
CA LEU A 11 -6.55 10.11 -36.45
C LEU A 11 -5.53 9.80 -35.34
N LEU A 12 -5.20 10.78 -34.50
CA LEU A 12 -4.30 10.56 -33.36
C LEU A 12 -4.93 9.64 -32.30
N LEU A 13 -6.24 9.78 -32.03
CA LEU A 13 -6.96 8.89 -31.10
C LEU A 13 -7.02 7.46 -31.61
N LEU A 14 -7.43 7.29 -32.87
CA LEU A 14 -7.53 5.97 -33.50
C LEU A 14 -6.17 5.30 -33.63
N GLY A 15 -5.13 6.04 -34.04
CA GLY A 15 -3.76 5.53 -34.09
C GLY A 15 -3.23 5.16 -32.71
N GLY A 16 -3.51 5.98 -31.69
CA GLY A 16 -3.12 5.70 -30.31
C GLY A 16 -3.75 4.43 -29.74
N LEU A 17 -5.05 4.24 -29.98
CA LEU A 17 -5.78 3.03 -29.57
C LEU A 17 -5.33 1.79 -30.35
N ALA A 18 -5.10 1.91 -31.66
CA ALA A 18 -4.60 0.81 -32.48
C ALA A 18 -3.21 0.33 -32.02
N LEU A 19 -2.31 1.26 -31.68
CA LEU A 19 -0.98 0.92 -31.14
C LEU A 19 -1.06 0.31 -29.74
N ALA A 20 -1.96 0.78 -28.88
CA ALA A 20 -2.17 0.16 -27.58
C ALA A 20 -2.69 -1.28 -27.71
N LEU A 21 -3.66 -1.52 -28.61
CA LEU A 21 -4.14 -2.86 -28.92
C LEU A 21 -3.06 -3.75 -29.52
N LEU A 22 -2.23 -3.21 -30.42
CA LEU A 22 -1.10 -3.93 -30.99
C LEU A 22 -0.06 -4.32 -29.93
N GLY A 23 0.26 -3.40 -29.01
CA GLY A 23 1.12 -3.69 -27.88
C GLY A 23 0.57 -4.80 -26.98
N GLN A 24 -0.76 -4.82 -26.77
CA GLN A 24 -1.43 -5.88 -26.00
C GLN A 24 -1.34 -7.24 -26.71
N VAL A 25 -1.46 -7.28 -28.05
CA VAL A 25 -1.27 -8.50 -28.83
C VAL A 25 0.15 -9.04 -28.65
N TYR A 26 1.17 -8.18 -28.64
CA TYR A 26 2.56 -8.58 -28.44
C TYR A 26 2.80 -9.19 -27.05
N PHE A 27 2.26 -8.59 -26.00
CA PHE A 27 2.39 -9.14 -24.65
C PHE A 27 1.73 -10.52 -24.50
N PHE A 28 0.60 -10.77 -25.16
CA PHE A 28 -0.14 -12.02 -25.00
C PHE A 28 0.31 -13.13 -25.96
N HIS A 29 0.62 -12.79 -27.21
CA HIS A 29 0.82 -13.78 -28.28
C HIS A 29 2.28 -13.85 -28.79
N ARG A 30 3.13 -12.87 -28.47
CA ARG A 30 4.51 -12.77 -28.98
C ARG A 30 5.49 -12.36 -27.88
N ARG A 31 5.55 -13.17 -26.82
CA ARG A 31 6.33 -12.89 -25.60
C ARG A 31 7.83 -12.64 -25.84
N ASP A 32 8.40 -13.23 -26.90
CA ASP A 32 9.79 -13.03 -27.30
C ASP A 32 10.10 -11.58 -27.74
N TYR A 33 9.06 -10.82 -28.09
CA TYR A 33 9.11 -9.44 -28.56
C TYR A 33 8.52 -8.47 -27.52
N PHE A 34 8.77 -8.73 -26.24
CA PHE A 34 8.24 -7.93 -25.13
C PHE A 34 8.53 -6.42 -25.29
N TRP A 35 9.74 -6.06 -25.72
CA TRP A 35 10.15 -4.66 -25.88
C TRP A 35 9.40 -3.93 -27.00
N ASP A 36 8.97 -4.65 -28.03
CA ASP A 36 8.13 -4.08 -29.09
C ASP A 36 6.72 -3.80 -28.56
N GLY A 37 6.20 -4.68 -27.70
CA GLY A 37 4.95 -4.45 -26.98
C GLY A 37 4.99 -3.19 -26.10
N VAL A 38 6.12 -2.95 -25.42
CA VAL A 38 6.36 -1.72 -24.65
C VAL A 38 6.45 -0.51 -25.59
N ALA A 39 7.19 -0.61 -26.69
CA ALA A 39 7.36 0.48 -27.65
C ALA A 39 6.02 0.93 -28.25
N PHE A 40 5.15 -0.02 -28.63
CA PHE A 40 3.81 0.27 -29.13
C PHE A 40 2.91 0.94 -28.09
N HIS A 41 2.98 0.55 -26.82
CA HIS A 41 2.26 1.24 -25.75
C HIS A 41 2.75 2.66 -25.52
N LEU A 42 4.07 2.88 -25.53
CA LEU A 42 4.64 4.22 -25.36
C LEU A 42 4.29 5.14 -26.54
N LEU A 43 4.33 4.62 -27.76
CA LEU A 43 3.95 5.36 -28.95
C LEU A 43 2.43 5.64 -28.98
N GLY A 44 1.61 4.66 -28.60
CA GLY A 44 0.18 4.82 -28.45
C GLY A 44 -0.19 5.89 -27.42
N LEU A 45 0.47 5.87 -26.25
CA LEU A 45 0.32 6.87 -25.21
C LEU A 45 0.72 8.27 -25.70
N LEU A 46 1.82 8.39 -26.45
CA LEU A 46 2.25 9.65 -27.05
C LEU A 46 1.18 10.22 -27.99
N LEU A 47 0.59 9.40 -28.87
CA LEU A 47 -0.47 9.84 -29.78
C LEU A 47 -1.74 10.27 -29.03
N LEU A 48 -2.11 9.55 -27.98
CA LEU A 48 -3.24 9.92 -27.12
C LEU A 48 -2.99 11.23 -26.37
N LEU A 49 -1.77 11.48 -25.88
CA LEU A 49 -1.39 12.74 -25.24
C LEU A 49 -1.39 13.92 -26.24
N LEU A 50 -0.97 13.68 -27.49
CA LEU A 50 -1.03 14.67 -28.56
C LEU A 50 -2.49 14.97 -28.96
N ALA A 51 -3.34 13.95 -29.04
CA ALA A 51 -4.77 14.11 -29.25
C ALA A 51 -5.42 14.90 -28.11
N TRP A 52 -5.10 14.57 -26.86
CA TRP A 52 -5.58 15.27 -25.66
C TRP A 52 -5.17 16.74 -25.66
N ARG A 53 -3.93 17.05 -26.03
CA ARG A 53 -3.45 18.43 -26.19
C ARG A 53 -4.21 19.19 -27.30
N ARG A 54 -4.59 18.51 -28.38
CA ARG A 54 -5.36 19.11 -29.49
C ARG A 54 -6.86 19.27 -29.19
N LEU A 55 -7.44 18.36 -28.40
CA LEU A 55 -8.84 18.45 -27.97
C LEU A 55 -9.12 19.68 -27.11
N GLY A 56 -8.07 20.31 -26.56
CA GLY A 56 -8.15 21.69 -26.13
C GLY A 56 -9.38 21.97 -25.26
N LEU A 57 -9.57 21.19 -24.19
CA LEU A 57 -10.26 21.70 -23.01
C LEU A 57 -9.45 22.92 -22.57
N ARG A 58 -9.77 24.08 -23.16
CA ARG A 58 -9.27 25.39 -22.77
C ARG A 58 -9.88 25.68 -21.40
N SER A 59 -9.36 25.04 -20.36
CA SER A 59 -9.29 25.71 -19.08
C SER A 59 -8.34 26.87 -19.31
N SER A 60 -8.88 28.09 -19.33
CA SER A 60 -8.15 29.35 -19.14
C SER A 60 -7.48 29.32 -17.76
N ARG A 61 -6.45 28.48 -17.61
CA ARG A 61 -5.53 28.52 -16.48
C ARG A 61 -4.28 29.26 -16.95
N PRO A 62 -3.78 30.24 -16.20
CA PRO A 62 -2.52 30.89 -16.50
C PRO A 62 -1.44 29.83 -16.69
N ARG A 63 -0.60 29.98 -17.72
CA ARG A 63 0.65 29.21 -17.81
C ARG A 63 1.43 29.46 -16.52
N PRO A 64 1.72 28.44 -15.68
CA PRO A 64 2.66 28.65 -14.59
C PRO A 64 4.00 28.99 -15.25
N PRO A 65 4.74 29.97 -14.73
CA PRO A 65 6.03 30.32 -15.31
C PRO A 65 6.95 29.10 -15.25
N ALA A 66 7.79 28.92 -16.27
CA ALA A 66 8.78 27.84 -16.39
C ALA A 66 9.90 27.90 -15.33
N THR A 67 9.69 28.63 -14.23
CA THR A 67 10.67 28.98 -13.20
C THR A 67 10.40 28.31 -11.85
N GLY A 68 9.38 27.45 -11.73
CA GLY A 68 9.01 26.85 -10.44
C GLY A 68 10.01 25.80 -9.90
N PHE A 69 10.46 24.89 -10.76
CA PHE A 69 11.31 23.76 -10.31
C PHE A 69 12.77 24.19 -10.10
N SER A 70 13.37 24.92 -11.04
CA SER A 70 14.74 25.44 -10.91
C SER A 70 14.89 26.39 -9.72
N ARG A 71 13.90 27.28 -9.50
CA ARG A 71 13.85 28.14 -8.31
C ARG A 71 13.65 27.33 -7.03
N TRP A 72 12.85 26.27 -7.04
CA TRP A 72 12.68 25.39 -5.87
C TRP A 72 13.97 24.65 -5.53
N VAL A 73 14.67 24.11 -6.53
CA VAL A 73 15.97 23.46 -6.37
C VAL A 73 16.99 24.43 -5.77
N ALA A 74 17.08 25.65 -6.30
CA ALA A 74 18.00 26.67 -5.80
C ALA A 74 17.67 27.14 -4.37
N THR A 75 16.38 27.14 -3.99
CA THR A 75 15.94 27.61 -2.66
C THR A 75 15.92 26.51 -1.59
N HIS A 76 15.97 25.24 -1.97
CA HIS A 76 15.90 24.11 -1.02
C HIS A 76 16.97 23.04 -1.30
N PRO A 77 18.27 23.40 -1.38
CA PRO A 77 19.33 22.46 -1.77
C PRO A 77 19.43 21.24 -0.85
N LEU A 78 19.22 21.42 0.46
CA LEU A 78 19.21 20.32 1.43
C LEU A 78 18.07 19.33 1.20
N ARG A 79 16.89 19.79 0.78
CA ARG A 79 15.76 18.89 0.46
C ARG A 79 16.00 18.13 -0.83
N VAL A 80 16.59 18.79 -1.83
CA VAL A 80 17.00 18.13 -3.08
C VAL A 80 18.04 17.06 -2.79
N ALA A 81 19.07 17.40 -2.01
CA ALA A 81 20.09 16.44 -1.58
C ALA A 81 19.48 15.27 -0.81
N ALA A 82 18.56 15.53 0.12
CA ALA A 82 17.87 14.48 0.86
C ALA A 82 17.02 13.56 -0.05
N LEU A 83 16.33 14.10 -1.06
CA LEU A 83 15.59 13.29 -2.04
C LEU A 83 16.53 12.43 -2.91
N LEU A 84 17.65 13.00 -3.37
CA LEU A 84 18.64 12.28 -4.17
C LEU A 84 19.29 11.16 -3.36
N TRP A 85 19.75 11.47 -2.14
CA TRP A 85 20.32 10.47 -1.24
C TRP A 85 19.30 9.42 -0.83
N SER A 86 18.05 9.82 -0.56
CA SER A 86 16.95 8.88 -0.32
C SER A 86 16.84 7.87 -1.46
N LEU A 87 16.86 8.31 -2.72
CA LEU A 87 16.77 7.43 -3.89
C LEU A 87 18.01 6.53 -4.02
N VAL A 88 19.21 7.09 -3.90
CA VAL A 88 20.48 6.35 -4.00
C VAL A 88 20.53 5.24 -2.94
N LEU A 89 20.26 5.59 -1.68
CA LEU A 89 20.25 4.63 -0.57
C LEU A 89 19.14 3.59 -0.74
N ASN A 90 17.98 3.96 -1.31
CA ASN A 90 16.91 3.01 -1.57
C ASN A 90 17.31 1.96 -2.60
N VAL A 91 17.88 2.41 -3.74
CA VAL A 91 18.35 1.52 -4.80
C VAL A 91 19.45 0.63 -4.26
N TRP A 92 20.38 1.18 -3.47
CA TRP A 92 21.44 0.39 -2.87
C TRP A 92 20.88 -0.66 -1.89
N ALA A 93 19.97 -0.28 -1.00
CA ALA A 93 19.35 -1.21 -0.06
C ALA A 93 18.55 -2.30 -0.79
N ALA A 94 17.76 -1.95 -1.81
CA ALA A 94 17.01 -2.91 -2.61
C ALA A 94 17.95 -3.91 -3.32
N ARG A 95 19.04 -3.43 -3.95
CA ARG A 95 20.02 -4.32 -4.58
C ARG A 95 20.75 -5.20 -3.57
N ALA A 96 21.19 -4.63 -2.44
CA ALA A 96 21.84 -5.37 -1.38
C ALA A 96 20.91 -6.46 -0.80
N ALA A 97 19.64 -6.14 -0.58
CA ALA A 97 18.64 -7.10 -0.11
C ALA A 97 18.48 -8.34 -1.02
N ASN A 98 18.79 -8.21 -2.30
CA ASN A 98 18.63 -9.25 -3.32
C ASN A 98 19.96 -9.88 -3.78
N ALA A 99 21.10 -9.22 -3.55
CA ALA A 99 22.42 -9.71 -3.95
C ALA A 99 23.17 -10.40 -2.80
N THR A 100 22.82 -10.11 -1.55
CA THR A 100 23.50 -10.67 -0.38
C THR A 100 23.10 -12.14 -0.15
N PRO A 101 24.04 -13.10 -0.22
CA PRO A 101 23.73 -14.53 -0.09
C PRO A 101 23.42 -14.92 1.37
N PRO A 102 22.43 -15.79 1.63
CA PRO A 102 22.25 -16.40 2.95
C PRO A 102 23.40 -17.39 3.30
N PRO A 103 23.88 -17.48 4.55
CA PRO A 103 23.47 -16.73 5.74
C PRO A 103 24.32 -15.46 5.95
N SER A 104 23.81 -14.29 5.57
CA SER A 104 24.45 -12.99 5.84
C SER A 104 23.68 -12.16 6.87
N ASP A 105 24.32 -11.13 7.43
CA ASP A 105 23.65 -10.13 8.27
C ASP A 105 22.96 -9.05 7.41
N PHE A 106 21.65 -8.92 7.55
CA PHE A 106 20.83 -7.94 6.81
C PHE A 106 20.57 -6.65 7.61
N ARG A 107 21.05 -6.53 8.85
CA ARG A 107 20.87 -5.29 9.65
C ARG A 107 21.36 -4.04 8.91
N PRO A 108 22.53 -4.03 8.24
CA PRO A 108 22.97 -2.85 7.48
C PRO A 108 22.01 -2.50 6.34
N VAL A 109 21.46 -3.51 5.65
CA VAL A 109 20.49 -3.32 4.56
C VAL A 109 19.20 -2.69 5.08
N VAL A 110 18.69 -3.17 6.22
CA VAL A 110 17.51 -2.61 6.87
C VAL A 110 17.76 -1.16 7.31
N LEU A 111 18.93 -0.87 7.90
CA LEU A 111 19.29 0.49 8.31
C LEU A 111 19.40 1.44 7.11
N LEU A 112 19.99 1.01 6.01
CA LEU A 112 20.06 1.79 4.76
C LEU A 112 18.67 2.08 4.19
N TRP A 113 17.79 1.08 4.19
CA TRP A 113 16.40 1.24 3.75
C TRP A 113 15.62 2.20 4.66
N LEU A 114 15.74 2.07 5.99
CA LEU A 114 15.10 2.98 6.94
C LEU A 114 15.64 4.41 6.82
N LEU A 115 16.95 4.58 6.63
CA LEU A 115 17.56 5.89 6.41
C LEU A 115 17.05 6.53 5.12
N SER A 116 16.93 5.76 4.04
CA SER A 116 16.32 6.19 2.79
C SER A 116 14.89 6.69 3.00
N VAL A 117 14.03 5.89 3.63
CA VAL A 117 12.64 6.27 3.95
C VAL A 117 12.61 7.53 4.83
N GLY A 118 13.48 7.62 5.84
CA GLY A 118 13.60 8.76 6.74
C GLY A 118 13.99 10.05 6.02
N LEU A 119 14.97 9.99 5.10
CA LEU A 119 15.37 11.13 4.26
C LEU A 119 14.23 11.57 3.34
N PHE A 120 13.50 10.63 2.73
CA PHE A 120 12.32 10.94 1.92
C PHE A 120 11.26 11.69 2.73
N ILE A 121 10.91 11.17 3.91
CA ILE A 121 9.96 11.80 4.82
C ILE A 121 10.44 13.20 5.20
N ALA A 122 11.69 13.35 5.63
CA ALA A 122 12.27 14.64 6.01
C ALA A 122 12.25 15.66 4.85
N ALA A 123 12.50 15.23 3.62
CA ALA A 123 12.49 16.10 2.46
C ALA A 123 11.07 16.56 2.05
N VAL A 124 10.07 15.69 2.23
CA VAL A 124 8.67 15.95 1.85
C VAL A 124 7.89 16.67 2.94
N THR A 125 8.16 16.38 4.21
CA THR A 125 7.55 17.09 5.33
C THR A 125 8.16 18.47 5.48
N ARG A 126 7.33 19.52 5.50
CA ARG A 126 7.80 20.84 5.91
C ARG A 126 8.13 20.75 7.40
N VAL A 127 9.41 20.84 7.77
CA VAL A 127 9.78 21.22 9.15
C VAL A 127 9.18 22.63 9.34
N PRO A 128 8.22 22.82 10.26
CA PRO A 128 7.67 24.15 10.49
C PRO A 128 8.79 25.05 11.02
N GLU A 129 9.10 26.14 10.31
CA GLU A 129 10.10 27.14 10.75
C GLU A 129 9.67 27.90 12.02
N GLY A 130 8.45 27.69 12.50
CA GLY A 130 8.03 28.04 13.86
C GLY A 130 7.85 26.76 14.67
N GLY A 131 8.68 26.60 15.71
CA GLY A 131 8.92 25.37 16.49
C GLY A 131 7.69 24.51 16.82
N LEU A 132 7.97 23.23 17.10
CA LEU A 132 7.03 22.16 17.51
C LEU A 132 5.70 22.70 18.02
N ARG A 133 4.74 22.94 17.11
CA ARG A 133 3.37 23.22 17.51
C ARG A 133 2.91 21.99 18.27
N ARG A 134 2.70 22.14 19.58
CA ARG A 134 2.30 21.07 20.49
C ARG A 134 1.18 20.26 19.81
N PRO A 135 1.38 18.95 19.58
CA PRO A 135 0.34 18.07 19.09
C PRO A 135 -0.73 17.98 20.19
N GLY A 136 -1.72 18.87 20.13
CA GLY A 136 -2.66 19.06 21.23
C GLY A 136 -3.62 20.23 21.03
N ALA A 137 -3.31 21.18 20.14
CA ALA A 137 -4.18 22.33 19.88
C ALA A 137 -5.52 22.00 19.17
N GLY A 138 -5.67 20.78 18.63
CA GLY A 138 -6.94 20.30 18.04
C GLY A 138 -7.70 19.27 18.89
N LEU A 139 -7.14 18.86 20.03
CA LEU A 139 -7.76 17.90 20.96
C LEU A 139 -8.37 18.59 22.18
N ARG A 140 -8.13 19.89 22.36
CA ARG A 140 -8.72 20.67 23.44
C ARG A 140 -10.13 21.11 23.05
N SER A 141 -11.08 20.69 23.89
CA SER A 141 -12.51 20.99 23.95
C SER A 141 -13.41 20.53 22.80
N SER A 142 -13.60 19.21 22.66
CA SER A 142 -14.92 18.69 22.27
C SER A 142 -15.27 17.48 23.15
N PRO A 143 -16.40 17.47 23.89
CA PRO A 143 -16.77 16.42 24.84
C PRO A 143 -17.15 15.05 24.21
N ALA A 144 -16.60 14.71 23.03
CA ALA A 144 -17.11 13.63 22.18
C ALA A 144 -16.13 12.48 21.87
N TRP A 145 -14.97 12.41 22.53
CA TRP A 145 -14.04 11.28 22.38
C TRP A 145 -14.21 10.19 23.44
N GLY A 146 -14.91 10.46 24.54
CA GLY A 146 -15.16 9.49 25.61
C GLY A 146 -15.70 8.15 25.10
N PRO A 147 -16.78 8.11 24.30
CA PRO A 147 -17.31 6.87 23.74
C PRO A 147 -16.33 6.14 22.81
N VAL A 148 -15.52 6.89 22.06
CA VAL A 148 -14.51 6.31 21.15
C VAL A 148 -13.42 5.63 21.96
N LEU A 149 -12.89 6.32 22.98
CA LEU A 149 -11.85 5.76 23.85
C LEU A 149 -12.38 4.55 24.62
N ALA A 150 -13.60 4.62 25.15
CA ALA A 150 -14.23 3.50 25.82
C ALA A 150 -14.34 2.28 24.90
N LEU A 151 -14.85 2.44 23.67
CA LEU A 151 -14.96 1.34 22.71
C LEU A 151 -13.60 0.79 22.27
N VAL A 152 -12.58 1.64 22.10
CA VAL A 152 -11.22 1.18 21.77
C VAL A 152 -10.60 0.41 22.93
N LEU A 153 -10.80 0.85 24.17
CA LEU A 153 -10.31 0.15 25.36
C LEU A 153 -11.03 -1.19 25.57
N VAL A 154 -12.35 -1.22 25.40
CA VAL A 154 -13.13 -2.48 25.39
C VAL A 154 -12.64 -3.38 24.26
N GLY A 155 -12.45 -2.83 23.06
CA GLY A 155 -11.94 -3.55 21.91
C GLY A 155 -10.55 -4.15 22.14
N PHE A 156 -9.65 -3.42 22.82
CA PHE A 156 -8.34 -3.91 23.23
C PHE A 156 -8.47 -5.03 24.26
N PHE A 157 -9.27 -4.83 25.31
CA PHE A 157 -9.52 -5.85 26.32
C PHE A 157 -10.02 -7.15 25.70
N LEU A 158 -11.03 -7.09 24.83
CA LEU A 158 -11.57 -8.28 24.13
C LEU A 158 -10.54 -8.99 23.24
N ARG A 159 -9.53 -8.27 22.74
CA ARG A 159 -8.48 -8.82 21.87
C ARG A 159 -7.28 -9.33 22.66
N ALA A 160 -6.95 -8.72 23.79
CA ALA A 160 -5.76 -9.02 24.58
C ALA A 160 -6.01 -9.93 25.78
N TRP A 161 -7.28 -10.06 26.21
CA TRP A 161 -7.65 -10.92 27.34
C TRP A 161 -7.32 -12.38 27.04
N ASP A 162 -6.51 -13.01 27.89
CA ASP A 162 -6.19 -14.44 27.84
C ASP A 162 -5.73 -14.95 26.46
N LEU A 163 -4.78 -14.25 25.84
CA LEU A 163 -4.22 -14.64 24.55
C LEU A 163 -3.46 -15.98 24.59
N GLU A 164 -2.97 -16.39 25.76
CA GLU A 164 -2.22 -17.64 25.91
C GLU A 164 -3.13 -18.86 25.66
N HIS A 165 -4.36 -18.82 26.18
CA HIS A 165 -5.28 -19.97 26.12
C HIS A 165 -6.43 -19.80 25.12
N ILE A 166 -6.71 -18.58 24.63
CA ILE A 166 -7.84 -18.33 23.73
C ILE A 166 -7.37 -17.63 22.45
N PRO A 167 -7.53 -18.26 21.26
CA PRO A 167 -8.06 -19.61 21.02
C PRO A 167 -7.16 -20.74 21.55
N ALA A 168 -7.75 -21.88 21.91
CA ALA A 168 -7.02 -23.01 22.52
C ALA A 168 -6.00 -23.66 21.58
N ASN A 169 -6.28 -23.65 20.27
CA ASN A 169 -5.41 -24.29 19.28
C ASN A 169 -4.31 -23.31 18.84
N LEU A 170 -3.07 -23.78 18.84
CA LEU A 170 -1.93 -23.18 18.14
C LEU A 170 -1.41 -24.22 17.15
N GLY A 171 -1.76 -24.07 15.89
CA GLY A 171 -1.41 -25.04 14.84
C GLY A 171 -1.64 -24.49 13.44
N GLY A 172 -1.39 -25.33 12.43
CA GLY A 172 -1.54 -24.94 11.02
C GLY A 172 -0.74 -23.69 10.67
N ASP A 173 -1.41 -22.74 10.03
CA ASP A 173 -0.82 -21.47 9.58
C ASP A 173 -0.27 -20.63 10.73
N GLU A 174 -0.99 -20.53 11.86
CA GLU A 174 -0.58 -19.72 13.01
C GLU A 174 0.71 -20.26 13.63
N GLY A 175 0.77 -21.57 13.89
CA GLY A 175 1.96 -22.22 14.42
C GLY A 175 3.16 -22.12 13.47
N THR A 176 2.93 -22.26 12.16
CA THR A 176 4.01 -22.16 11.17
C THR A 176 4.61 -20.76 11.08
N GLN A 177 3.77 -19.72 11.11
CA GLN A 177 4.24 -18.34 11.16
C GLN A 177 4.97 -18.05 12.49
N GLY A 178 4.46 -18.58 13.60
CA GLY A 178 5.14 -18.53 14.89
C GLY A 178 6.53 -19.14 14.87
N MET A 179 6.70 -20.31 14.24
CA MET A 179 8.01 -20.94 14.07
C MET A 179 8.94 -20.14 13.14
N ALA A 180 8.41 -19.51 12.08
CA ALA A 180 9.20 -18.60 11.25
C ALA A 180 9.67 -17.36 12.03
N ALA A 181 8.87 -16.86 12.98
CA ALA A 181 9.29 -15.79 13.89
C ALA A 181 10.36 -16.27 14.88
N VAL A 182 10.29 -17.51 15.36
CA VAL A 182 11.35 -18.15 16.16
C VAL A 182 12.65 -18.28 15.35
N ASP A 183 12.56 -18.66 14.07
CA ASP A 183 13.71 -18.72 13.15
C ASP A 183 14.38 -17.36 12.98
N VAL A 184 13.61 -16.25 12.97
CA VAL A 184 14.16 -14.90 12.97
C VAL A 184 14.96 -14.62 14.25
N LEU A 185 14.39 -14.95 15.41
CA LEU A 185 15.04 -14.74 16.71
C LEU A 185 16.33 -15.58 16.86
N GLU A 186 16.35 -16.78 16.31
CA GLU A 186 17.50 -17.69 16.34
C GLU A 186 18.50 -17.43 15.20
N GLY A 187 18.20 -16.44 14.34
CA GLY A 187 19.08 -16.06 13.24
C GLY A 187 19.16 -17.12 12.14
N ARG A 188 18.16 -18.00 12.01
CA ARG A 188 17.99 -18.91 10.86
C ARG A 188 17.33 -18.19 9.68
N LEU A 189 16.33 -17.34 9.95
CA LEU A 189 15.69 -16.48 8.96
C LEU A 189 16.24 -15.05 9.10
N ARG A 190 17.05 -14.60 8.12
CA ARG A 190 17.79 -13.32 8.23
C ARG A 190 17.39 -12.24 7.23
N ASN A 191 16.80 -12.58 6.09
CA ASN A 191 16.40 -11.60 5.07
C ASN A 191 14.92 -11.21 5.26
N PRO A 192 14.60 -9.93 5.57
CA PRO A 192 13.21 -9.48 5.69
C PRO A 192 12.57 -9.07 4.35
N PHE A 193 13.35 -8.95 3.28
CA PHE A 193 12.89 -8.44 1.97
C PHE A 193 12.64 -9.56 0.96
N ALA A 194 12.52 -10.80 1.43
CA ALA A 194 12.27 -11.99 0.62
C ALA A 194 10.89 -12.60 0.94
N THR A 195 10.58 -13.73 0.31
CA THR A 195 9.41 -14.56 0.68
C THR A 195 9.84 -15.86 1.33
N GLY A 196 9.00 -16.40 2.22
CA GLY A 196 9.23 -17.65 2.93
C GLY A 196 8.08 -18.65 2.70
N TRP A 197 7.66 -19.30 3.79
CA TRP A 197 6.53 -20.23 3.81
C TRP A 197 5.32 -19.69 3.01
N PHE A 198 4.80 -20.50 2.07
CA PHE A 198 3.75 -20.14 1.10
C PHE A 198 3.93 -18.78 0.39
N SER A 199 5.17 -18.38 0.12
CA SER A 199 5.52 -17.10 -0.50
C SER A 199 5.03 -15.88 0.29
N VAL A 200 4.79 -16.05 1.60
CA VAL A 200 4.49 -14.94 2.51
C VAL A 200 5.73 -14.06 2.65
N PRO A 201 5.60 -12.72 2.58
CA PRO A 201 6.72 -11.82 2.82
C PRO A 201 7.32 -12.02 4.21
N THR A 202 8.63 -12.26 4.24
CA THR A 202 9.40 -12.59 5.44
C THR A 202 9.38 -11.49 6.50
N MET A 203 9.30 -10.21 6.11
CA MET A 203 9.16 -9.08 7.03
C MET A 203 8.01 -9.25 8.04
N SER A 204 6.91 -9.91 7.66
CA SER A 204 5.81 -10.19 8.60
C SER A 204 6.24 -11.08 9.77
N PHE A 205 7.16 -12.02 9.55
CA PHE A 205 7.77 -12.83 10.60
C PHE A 205 8.75 -12.04 11.46
N PHE A 206 9.44 -11.03 10.91
CA PHE A 206 10.25 -10.10 11.70
C PHE A 206 9.39 -9.26 12.64
N ALA A 207 8.21 -8.82 12.19
CA ALA A 207 7.28 -8.11 13.06
C ALA A 207 6.78 -9.02 14.21
N GLN A 208 6.44 -10.26 13.93
CA GLN A 208 6.06 -11.25 14.95
C GLN A 208 7.23 -11.58 15.90
N ALA A 209 8.45 -11.70 15.38
CA ALA A 209 9.65 -11.92 16.19
C ALA A 209 9.89 -10.75 17.16
N LEU A 210 9.64 -9.51 16.73
CA LEU A 210 9.68 -8.36 17.62
C LEU A 210 8.63 -8.48 18.73
N SER A 211 7.42 -8.95 18.41
CA SER A 211 6.37 -9.22 19.41
C SER A 211 6.83 -10.24 20.46
N LEU A 212 7.37 -11.38 20.00
CA LEU A 212 7.91 -12.41 20.89
C LEU A 212 9.05 -11.87 21.77
N ARG A 213 9.89 -10.97 21.23
CA ARG A 213 10.98 -10.36 22.00
C ARG A 213 10.48 -9.37 23.07
N LEU A 214 9.40 -8.63 22.79
CA LEU A 214 8.88 -7.60 23.69
C LEU A 214 7.90 -8.15 24.73
N PHE A 215 7.07 -9.13 24.34
CA PHE A 215 5.98 -9.65 25.17
C PHE A 215 6.23 -11.07 25.68
N GLY A 216 7.37 -11.67 25.33
CA GLY A 216 7.78 -13.00 25.77
C GLY A 216 7.63 -14.07 24.67
N ARG A 217 8.48 -15.10 24.74
CA ARG A 217 8.39 -16.29 23.88
C ARG A 217 7.26 -17.20 24.36
N SER A 218 6.02 -16.80 24.11
CA SER A 218 4.80 -17.55 24.44
C SER A 218 3.73 -17.37 23.36
N VAL A 219 2.61 -18.08 23.49
CA VAL A 219 1.46 -17.95 22.58
C VAL A 219 0.86 -16.54 22.68
N ALA A 220 0.73 -16.01 23.90
CA ALA A 220 0.31 -14.64 24.14
C ALA A 220 1.25 -13.63 23.50
N GLY A 221 2.57 -13.82 23.64
CA GLY A 221 3.56 -12.94 23.03
C GLY A 221 3.50 -12.93 21.50
N LEU A 222 3.19 -14.08 20.87
CA LEU A 222 2.97 -14.17 19.43
C LEU A 222 1.70 -13.42 19.00
N ARG A 223 0.59 -13.62 19.73
CA ARG A 223 -0.72 -13.05 19.42
C ARG A 223 -0.86 -11.56 19.75
N MET A 224 -0.01 -11.03 20.64
CA MET A 224 -0.09 -9.64 21.10
C MET A 224 0.00 -8.63 19.95
N LEU A 225 0.88 -8.87 18.97
CA LEU A 225 0.98 -8.00 17.78
C LEU A 225 -0.36 -7.88 17.05
N SER A 226 -1.04 -8.99 16.81
CA SER A 226 -2.35 -9.01 16.16
C SER A 226 -3.43 -8.30 16.98
N ALA A 227 -3.38 -8.42 18.30
CA ALA A 227 -4.32 -7.73 19.20
C ALA A 227 -4.12 -6.21 19.15
N LEU A 228 -2.87 -5.76 19.09
CA LEU A 228 -2.49 -4.35 18.95
C LEU A 228 -2.88 -3.80 17.57
N ILE A 229 -2.56 -4.52 16.49
CA ILE A 229 -2.94 -4.16 15.12
C ILE A 229 -4.47 -4.08 15.01
N GLY A 230 -5.18 -5.10 15.50
CA GLY A 230 -6.64 -5.15 15.48
C GLY A 230 -7.28 -3.99 16.25
N THR A 231 -6.72 -3.61 17.40
CA THR A 231 -7.15 -2.44 18.17
C THR A 231 -6.88 -1.14 17.42
N ALA A 232 -5.70 -0.98 16.81
CA ALA A 232 -5.35 0.20 16.03
C ALA A 232 -6.28 0.39 14.82
N THR A 233 -6.68 -0.72 14.17
CA THR A 233 -7.67 -0.73 13.09
C THR A 233 -9.02 -0.16 13.52
N LEU A 234 -9.45 -0.36 14.77
CA LEU A 234 -10.70 0.24 15.29
C LEU A 234 -10.65 1.77 15.21
N LEU A 235 -9.57 2.36 15.71
CA LEU A 235 -9.38 3.81 15.71
C LEU A 235 -9.28 4.36 14.28
N LEU A 236 -8.47 3.71 13.42
CA LEU A 236 -8.30 4.13 12.03
C LEU A 236 -9.59 4.02 11.22
N THR A 237 -10.38 2.96 11.45
CA THR A 237 -11.71 2.81 10.84
C THR A 237 -12.64 3.93 11.28
N TYR A 238 -12.69 4.24 12.58
CA TYR A 238 -13.49 5.37 13.08
C TYR A 238 -13.08 6.68 12.40
N LEU A 239 -11.78 6.95 12.27
CA LEU A 239 -11.26 8.17 11.63
C LEU A 239 -11.65 8.24 10.14
N LEU A 240 -11.50 7.14 9.41
CA LEU A 240 -11.89 7.03 8.00
C LEU A 240 -13.40 7.26 7.82
N VAL A 241 -14.24 6.50 8.55
CA VAL A 241 -15.69 6.57 8.42
C VAL A 241 -16.21 7.94 8.88
N ARG A 242 -15.61 8.54 9.90
CA ARG A 242 -15.95 9.90 10.33
C ARG A 242 -15.67 10.92 9.23
N GLN A 243 -14.56 10.76 8.52
CA GLN A 243 -14.18 11.65 7.42
C GLN A 243 -15.14 11.53 6.23
N LEU A 244 -15.61 10.31 5.92
CA LEU A 244 -16.49 10.03 4.78
C LEU A 244 -17.97 10.30 5.06
N PHE A 245 -18.45 9.87 6.24
CA PHE A 245 -19.89 9.77 6.54
C PHE A 245 -20.30 10.50 7.82
N GLY A 246 -19.35 11.12 8.53
CA GLY A 246 -19.61 11.88 9.74
C GLY A 246 -19.63 11.04 11.03
N ARG A 247 -19.73 11.74 12.17
CA ARG A 247 -19.49 11.17 13.51
C ARG A 247 -20.46 10.06 13.91
N ARG A 248 -21.74 10.20 13.59
CA ARG A 248 -22.78 9.24 14.01
C ARG A 248 -22.53 7.86 13.41
N ILE A 249 -22.35 7.81 12.09
CA ILE A 249 -22.05 6.58 11.36
C ILE A 249 -20.72 5.99 11.84
N ALA A 250 -19.70 6.82 12.06
CA ALA A 250 -18.42 6.36 12.57
C ALA A 250 -18.50 5.68 13.95
N LEU A 251 -19.30 6.23 14.88
CA LEU A 251 -19.51 5.61 16.20
C LEU A 251 -20.25 4.27 16.09
N VAL A 252 -21.27 4.19 15.24
CA VAL A 252 -21.98 2.92 14.98
C VAL A 252 -21.03 1.90 14.37
N THR A 253 -20.25 2.27 13.35
CA THR A 253 -19.26 1.38 12.74
C THR A 253 -18.20 0.93 13.75
N LEU A 254 -17.71 1.84 14.60
CA LEU A 254 -16.75 1.50 15.65
C LEU A 254 -17.33 0.48 16.63
N ALA A 255 -18.57 0.68 17.09
CA ALA A 255 -19.24 -0.27 17.98
C ALA A 255 -19.40 -1.64 17.31
N LEU A 256 -19.91 -1.68 16.07
CA LEU A 256 -20.07 -2.93 15.31
C LEU A 256 -18.74 -3.65 15.11
N LEU A 257 -17.67 -2.94 14.74
CA LEU A 257 -16.35 -3.53 14.52
C LEU A 257 -15.68 -4.00 15.82
N THR A 258 -15.94 -3.30 16.93
CA THR A 258 -15.45 -3.67 18.27
C THR A 258 -15.87 -5.09 18.64
N PHE A 259 -17.14 -5.42 18.36
CA PHE A 259 -17.77 -6.71 18.68
C PHE A 259 -17.88 -7.67 17.48
N ASN A 260 -17.33 -7.32 16.31
CA ASN A 260 -17.40 -8.17 15.14
C ASN A 260 -16.56 -9.44 15.33
N HIS A 261 -17.22 -10.61 15.27
CA HIS A 261 -16.58 -11.89 15.58
C HIS A 261 -15.42 -12.25 14.62
N TYR A 262 -15.52 -11.95 13.32
CA TYR A 262 -14.43 -12.20 12.37
C TYR A 262 -13.21 -11.32 12.68
N HIS A 263 -13.43 -10.02 12.90
CA HIS A 263 -12.34 -9.11 13.23
C HIS A 263 -11.70 -9.49 14.56
N LEU A 264 -12.49 -9.87 15.58
CA LEU A 264 -11.98 -10.36 16.86
C LEU A 264 -11.14 -11.63 16.67
N HIS A 265 -11.65 -12.61 15.94
CA HIS A 265 -10.97 -13.87 15.67
C HIS A 265 -9.56 -13.63 15.08
N PHE A 266 -9.46 -12.90 13.97
CA PHE A 266 -8.16 -12.60 13.36
C PHE A 266 -7.28 -11.67 14.21
N SER A 267 -7.85 -10.83 15.06
CA SER A 267 -7.08 -10.02 16.01
C SER A 267 -6.47 -10.86 17.14
N ARG A 268 -6.96 -12.08 17.37
CA ARG A 268 -6.50 -12.99 18.43
C ARG A 268 -5.63 -14.13 17.91
N LEU A 269 -5.37 -14.19 16.62
CA LEU A 269 -4.44 -15.15 16.01
C LEU A 269 -3.07 -14.50 15.80
N GLY A 270 -2.00 -15.22 16.10
CA GLY A 270 -0.61 -14.89 15.84
C GLY A 270 -0.24 -14.95 14.37
N SER A 271 -1.06 -14.36 13.51
CA SER A 271 -1.01 -14.48 12.06
C SER A 271 -1.22 -13.11 11.40
N ASN A 272 -0.64 -12.92 10.22
CA ASN A 272 -0.49 -11.61 9.61
C ASN A 272 -1.72 -11.04 8.87
N GLN A 273 -2.85 -11.78 8.74
CA GLN A 273 -4.01 -11.32 7.96
C GLN A 273 -4.68 -10.07 8.54
N ILE A 274 -4.66 -9.91 9.87
CA ILE A 274 -5.27 -8.73 10.52
C ILE A 274 -4.58 -7.41 10.13
N ALA A 275 -3.37 -7.49 9.59
CA ALA A 275 -2.65 -6.32 9.09
C ALA A 275 -3.29 -5.71 7.83
N ASP A 276 -4.04 -6.48 7.04
CA ASP A 276 -4.68 -5.99 5.81
C ASP A 276 -5.66 -4.85 6.06
N PRO A 277 -6.70 -5.00 6.92
CA PRO A 277 -7.62 -3.90 7.22
C PRO A 277 -6.91 -2.75 7.95
N PHE A 278 -5.84 -3.03 8.71
CA PHE A 278 -5.01 -1.99 9.31
C PHE A 278 -4.34 -1.12 8.23
N PHE A 279 -3.61 -1.72 7.29
CA PHE A 279 -2.94 -0.98 6.22
C PHE A 279 -3.95 -0.28 5.30
N ALA A 280 -5.11 -0.91 5.03
CA ALA A 280 -6.16 -0.31 4.23
C ALA A 280 -6.69 0.97 4.89
N THR A 281 -7.03 0.91 6.18
CA THR A 281 -7.56 2.07 6.90
C THR A 281 -6.48 3.13 7.16
N LEU A 282 -5.24 2.73 7.43
CA LEU A 282 -4.09 3.63 7.56
C LEU A 282 -3.77 4.35 6.24
N ALA A 283 -4.00 3.71 5.10
CA ALA A 283 -3.84 4.32 3.78
C ALA A 283 -5.03 5.23 3.43
N PHE A 284 -6.25 4.74 3.61
CA PHE A 284 -7.46 5.40 3.12
C PHE A 284 -7.92 6.56 3.99
N TRP A 285 -7.72 6.54 5.32
CA TRP A 285 -8.07 7.67 6.16
C TRP A 285 -7.36 8.98 5.76
N PRO A 286 -6.02 9.04 5.70
CA PRO A 286 -5.33 10.25 5.28
C PRO A 286 -5.59 10.58 3.80
N LEU A 287 -5.81 9.58 2.94
CA LEU A 287 -6.20 9.81 1.55
C LEU A 287 -7.58 10.49 1.46
N ALA A 288 -8.55 10.08 2.29
CA ALA A 288 -9.86 10.72 2.43
C ALA A 288 -9.73 12.19 2.88
N GLU A 289 -8.79 12.46 3.78
CA GLU A 289 -8.51 13.81 4.25
C GLU A 289 -7.89 14.67 3.14
N ALA A 290 -6.94 14.12 2.37
CA ALA A 290 -6.26 14.79 1.28
C ALA A 290 -7.19 15.13 0.09
N LEU A 291 -8.09 14.21 -0.26
CA LEU A 291 -9.01 14.36 -1.40
C LEU A 291 -10.32 15.06 -1.02
N GLY A 292 -10.58 15.28 0.27
CA GLY A 292 -11.81 15.89 0.77
C GLY A 292 -11.94 17.38 0.43
N ARG A 293 -13.13 17.81 0.01
CA ARG A 293 -13.44 19.22 -0.34
C ARG A 293 -13.45 20.16 0.89
N ARG A 294 -13.64 19.62 2.10
CA ARG A 294 -13.84 20.41 3.34
C ARG A 294 -12.57 21.05 3.92
N ARG A 295 -11.37 20.61 3.52
CA ARG A 295 -10.11 21.10 4.12
C ARG A 295 -9.23 21.73 3.05
N ARG A 296 -9.38 23.05 2.89
CA ARG A 296 -8.55 23.93 2.04
C ARG A 296 -7.12 24.10 2.59
N ARG A 297 -6.42 23.00 2.88
CA ARG A 297 -4.96 23.00 3.08
C ARG A 297 -4.33 22.41 1.84
N ASP A 298 -4.39 23.16 0.74
CA ASP A 298 -3.98 22.72 -0.60
C ASP A 298 -2.50 22.30 -0.72
N ASP A 299 -1.70 22.52 0.34
CA ASP A 299 -0.26 22.28 0.38
C ASP A 299 0.19 21.14 1.31
N ALA A 300 -0.72 20.50 2.05
CA ALA A 300 -0.33 19.45 2.99
C ALA A 300 -0.02 18.13 2.26
N LEU A 301 1.27 17.80 2.13
CA LEU A 301 1.72 16.54 1.51
C LEU A 301 1.69 15.33 2.45
N TRP A 302 1.63 15.57 3.77
CA TRP A 302 1.67 14.51 4.76
C TRP A 302 0.57 13.43 4.60
N PRO A 303 -0.68 13.73 4.20
CA PRO A 303 -1.69 12.68 4.09
C PRO A 303 -1.40 11.74 2.91
N PHE A 304 -0.93 12.30 1.79
CA PHE A 304 -0.47 11.52 0.64
C PHE A 304 0.77 10.69 0.97
N LEU A 305 1.73 11.28 1.71
CA LEU A 305 2.91 10.59 2.20
C LEU A 305 2.53 9.39 3.08
N LEU A 306 1.69 9.60 4.10
CA LEU A 306 1.25 8.54 4.99
C LEU A 306 0.47 7.45 4.24
N ALA A 307 -0.40 7.84 3.30
CA ALA A 307 -1.12 6.89 2.46
C ALA A 307 -0.17 6.02 1.64
N GLY A 308 0.83 6.63 1.00
CA GLY A 308 1.83 5.92 0.20
C GLY A 308 2.71 5.01 1.05
N LEU A 309 3.21 5.49 2.20
CA LEU A 309 3.98 4.67 3.14
C LEU A 309 3.18 3.44 3.60
N ALA A 310 1.90 3.62 3.94
CA ALA A 310 1.02 2.51 4.35
C ALA A 310 0.76 1.52 3.21
N MET A 311 0.51 2.01 2.00
CA MET A 311 0.35 1.17 0.81
C MET A 311 1.61 0.36 0.50
N GLY A 312 2.79 0.97 0.58
CA GLY A 312 4.07 0.28 0.37
C GLY A 312 4.37 -0.72 1.50
N ALA A 313 4.10 -0.35 2.75
CA ALA A 313 4.30 -1.23 3.90
C ALA A 313 3.37 -2.44 3.86
N GLY A 314 2.14 -2.27 3.36
CA GLY A 314 1.18 -3.37 3.17
C GLY A 314 1.70 -4.51 2.31
N TRP A 315 2.62 -4.26 1.36
CA TRP A 315 3.22 -5.33 0.56
C TRP A 315 4.06 -6.33 1.36
N TYR A 316 4.53 -5.94 2.55
CA TYR A 316 5.23 -6.80 3.48
C TYR A 316 4.30 -7.58 4.42
N GLY A 317 2.99 -7.32 4.37
CA GLY A 317 1.96 -7.99 5.14
C GLY A 317 1.44 -9.25 4.45
N TYR A 318 0.17 -9.55 4.67
CA TYR A 318 -0.50 -10.67 4.02
C TYR A 318 -0.82 -10.38 2.55
N PHE A 319 -1.04 -11.44 1.77
CA PHE A 319 -1.28 -11.35 0.33
C PHE A 319 -2.45 -10.41 -0.03
N GLY A 320 -3.48 -10.35 0.81
CA GLY A 320 -4.66 -9.50 0.58
C GLY A 320 -4.34 -8.00 0.57
N ALA A 321 -3.32 -7.54 1.31
CA ALA A 321 -2.90 -6.14 1.31
C ALA A 321 -2.47 -5.61 -0.07
N ARG A 322 -2.12 -6.49 -1.02
CA ARG A 322 -1.75 -6.12 -2.40
C ARG A 322 -2.89 -5.46 -3.18
N ILE A 323 -4.15 -5.64 -2.77
CA ILE A 323 -5.31 -4.99 -3.39
C ILE A 323 -5.47 -3.52 -2.96
N ILE A 324 -4.84 -3.11 -1.84
CA ILE A 324 -5.01 -1.77 -1.25
C ILE A 324 -4.59 -0.65 -2.24
N PRO A 325 -3.42 -0.72 -2.92
CA PRO A 325 -3.07 0.27 -3.93
C PRO A 325 -4.04 0.29 -5.12
N ILE A 326 -4.63 -0.84 -5.49
CA ILE A 326 -5.59 -0.95 -6.60
C ILE A 326 -6.89 -0.23 -6.24
N ILE A 327 -7.44 -0.50 -5.05
CA ILE A 327 -8.63 0.19 -4.53
C ILE A 327 -8.35 1.69 -4.38
N GLY A 328 -7.17 2.05 -3.88
CA GLY A 328 -6.73 3.44 -3.78
C GLY A 328 -6.67 4.13 -5.14
N ALA A 329 -6.09 3.48 -6.15
CA ALA A 329 -6.02 4.00 -7.51
C ALA A 329 -7.42 4.15 -8.14
N ALA A 330 -8.31 3.18 -7.95
CA ALA A 330 -9.69 3.25 -8.41
C ALA A 330 -10.43 4.43 -7.77
N TRP A 331 -10.29 4.63 -6.46
CA TRP A 331 -10.88 5.76 -5.76
C TRP A 331 -10.33 7.11 -6.23
N VAL A 332 -9.00 7.22 -6.36
CA VAL A 332 -8.33 8.41 -6.91
C VAL A 332 -8.81 8.69 -8.34
N GLY A 333 -8.97 7.66 -9.18
CA GLY A 333 -9.52 7.78 -10.52
C GLY A 333 -10.96 8.29 -10.52
N LEU A 334 -11.82 7.76 -9.65
CA LEU A 334 -13.21 8.23 -9.49
C LEU A 334 -13.26 9.71 -9.08
N GLN A 335 -12.38 10.12 -8.18
CA GLN A 335 -12.24 11.53 -7.78
C GLN A 335 -11.75 12.40 -8.94
N ALA A 336 -10.83 11.91 -9.77
CA ALA A 336 -10.35 12.61 -10.96
C ALA A 336 -11.46 12.86 -11.99
N LEU A 337 -12.44 11.96 -12.09
CA LEU A 337 -13.59 12.09 -12.98
C LEU A 337 -14.67 13.05 -12.46
N THR A 338 -14.74 13.26 -11.14
CA THR A 338 -15.84 14.00 -10.48
C THR A 338 -15.44 15.36 -9.91
N ASP A 339 -14.14 15.63 -9.75
CA ASP A 339 -13.60 16.89 -9.23
C ASP A 339 -12.89 17.69 -10.33
N SER A 340 -13.49 18.81 -10.76
CA SER A 340 -12.92 19.71 -11.78
C SER A 340 -11.58 20.35 -11.35
N GLU A 341 -11.31 20.40 -10.04
CA GLU A 341 -10.09 20.95 -9.47
C GLU A 341 -9.05 19.87 -9.12
N PHE A 342 -9.27 18.61 -9.52
CA PHE A 342 -8.43 17.47 -9.15
C PHE A 342 -6.93 17.67 -9.46
N GLY A 343 -6.60 18.43 -10.51
CA GLY A 343 -5.21 18.75 -10.90
C GLY A 343 -4.39 19.45 -9.80
N ARG A 344 -5.02 19.99 -8.75
CA ARG A 344 -4.34 20.52 -7.56
C ARG A 344 -3.61 19.43 -6.77
N HIS A 345 -4.09 18.20 -6.79
CA HIS A 345 -3.53 17.07 -6.02
C HIS A 345 -2.29 16.44 -6.65
N ARG A 346 -1.84 16.88 -7.84
CA ARG A 346 -0.74 16.25 -8.59
C ARG A 346 0.53 16.02 -7.76
N ARG A 347 0.92 17.01 -6.94
CA ARG A 347 2.13 16.93 -6.10
C ARG A 347 1.96 15.87 -5.01
N GLY A 348 0.78 15.83 -4.38
CA GLY A 348 0.42 14.81 -3.41
C GLY A 348 0.45 13.42 -4.02
N LEU A 349 -0.14 13.23 -5.20
CA LEU A 349 -0.15 11.92 -5.87
C LEU A 349 1.26 11.44 -6.23
N ILE A 350 2.16 12.32 -6.68
CA ILE A 350 3.58 11.99 -6.90
C ILE A 350 4.23 11.53 -5.59
N VAL A 351 3.99 12.24 -4.48
CA VAL A 351 4.50 11.86 -3.15
C VAL A 351 3.95 10.51 -2.70
N LEU A 352 2.66 10.24 -2.90
CA LEU A 352 2.03 8.97 -2.57
C LEU A 352 2.68 7.82 -3.33
N LEU A 353 2.81 7.95 -4.65
CA LEU A 353 3.40 6.92 -5.50
C LEU A 353 4.89 6.71 -5.17
N ALA A 354 5.64 7.79 -4.96
CA ALA A 354 7.04 7.72 -4.59
C ALA A 354 7.22 7.05 -3.21
N ALA A 355 6.40 7.39 -2.21
CA ALA A 355 6.45 6.76 -0.89
C ALA A 355 6.12 5.26 -0.96
N ALA A 356 5.06 4.89 -1.67
CA ALA A 356 4.65 3.50 -1.82
C ALA A 356 5.74 2.67 -2.51
N PHE A 357 6.29 3.17 -3.61
CA PHE A 357 7.37 2.51 -4.33
C PHE A 357 8.64 2.40 -3.47
N LEU A 358 9.07 3.50 -2.83
CA LEU A 358 10.29 3.54 -2.04
C LEU A 358 10.25 2.57 -0.83
N VAL A 359 9.09 2.40 -0.20
CA VAL A 359 8.92 1.43 0.88
C VAL A 359 8.91 -0.01 0.34
N ALA A 360 8.15 -0.28 -0.73
CA ALA A 360 8.00 -1.62 -1.28
C ALA A 360 9.18 -2.11 -2.13
N SER A 361 10.07 -1.21 -2.58
CA SER A 361 11.06 -1.50 -3.63
C SER A 361 12.00 -2.68 -3.36
N PRO A 362 12.52 -2.94 -2.14
CA PRO A 362 13.36 -4.12 -1.90
C PRO A 362 12.62 -5.43 -2.22
N LEU A 363 11.37 -5.54 -1.78
CA LEU A 363 10.52 -6.71 -2.03
C LEU A 363 10.03 -6.78 -3.48
N LEU A 364 9.70 -5.63 -4.09
CA LEU A 364 9.35 -5.60 -5.51
C LEU A 364 10.52 -6.07 -6.39
N LEU A 365 11.75 -5.67 -6.07
CA LEU A 365 12.94 -6.16 -6.75
C LEU A 365 13.14 -7.67 -6.55
N TYR A 366 12.83 -8.19 -5.36
CA TYR A 366 12.82 -9.63 -5.11
C TYR A 366 11.83 -10.36 -6.03
N TYR A 367 10.62 -9.84 -6.21
CA TYR A 367 9.65 -10.42 -7.14
C TYR A 367 10.07 -10.33 -8.61
N VAL A 368 10.87 -9.33 -8.99
CA VAL A 368 11.46 -9.27 -10.35
C VAL A 368 12.45 -10.41 -10.57
N HIS A 369 13.23 -10.77 -9.55
CA HIS A 369 14.17 -11.90 -9.62
C HIS A 369 13.51 -13.27 -9.39
N HIS A 370 12.37 -13.30 -8.71
CA HIS A 370 11.62 -14.52 -8.36
C HIS A 370 10.13 -14.41 -8.72
N PRO A 371 9.78 -14.25 -10.01
CA PRO A 371 8.40 -13.96 -10.44
C PRO A 371 7.38 -15.02 -10.02
N ASP A 372 7.80 -16.29 -9.91
CA ASP A 372 6.92 -17.39 -9.49
C ASP A 372 6.40 -17.19 -8.07
N THR A 373 7.18 -16.59 -7.18
CA THR A 373 6.77 -16.33 -5.78
C THR A 373 5.70 -15.25 -5.66
N LEU A 374 5.59 -14.36 -6.65
CA LEU A 374 4.53 -13.34 -6.68
C LEU A 374 3.16 -13.99 -6.88
N THR A 375 3.08 -14.97 -7.77
CA THR A 375 1.85 -15.64 -8.20
C THR A 375 1.62 -17.00 -7.56
N ALA A 376 2.59 -17.52 -6.80
CA ALA A 376 2.56 -18.85 -6.17
C ALA A 376 1.24 -19.14 -5.47
N ARG A 377 0.75 -18.21 -4.62
CA ARG A 377 -0.51 -18.43 -3.90
C ARG A 377 -1.71 -18.49 -4.84
N TYR A 378 -1.79 -17.58 -5.80
CA TYR A 378 -2.84 -17.59 -6.82
C TYR A 378 -2.83 -18.90 -7.61
N ASN A 379 -1.65 -19.39 -8.00
CA ASN A 379 -1.51 -20.63 -8.74
C ASN A 379 -1.87 -21.87 -7.92
N GLN A 380 -1.63 -21.86 -6.61
CA GLN A 380 -1.93 -23.00 -5.73
C GLN A 380 -3.41 -23.13 -5.36
N VAL A 381 -4.10 -22.01 -5.08
CA VAL A 381 -5.49 -22.05 -4.56
C VAL A 381 -6.54 -21.49 -5.52
N GLY A 382 -6.14 -20.87 -6.63
CA GLY A 382 -7.09 -20.36 -7.61
C GLY A 382 -7.86 -21.48 -8.29
N ILE A 383 -9.17 -21.29 -8.49
CA ILE A 383 -10.09 -22.28 -9.07
C ILE A 383 -9.57 -22.83 -10.41
N PHE A 384 -9.12 -21.93 -11.29
CA PHE A 384 -8.58 -22.26 -12.60
C PHE A 384 -7.10 -22.66 -12.57
N PRO A 385 -6.17 -21.82 -12.07
CA PRO A 385 -4.74 -22.08 -12.22
C PRO A 385 -4.22 -23.27 -11.40
N SER A 386 -4.92 -23.68 -10.33
CA SER A 386 -4.54 -24.86 -9.53
C SER A 386 -4.88 -26.20 -10.19
N GLY A 387 -5.61 -26.17 -11.30
CA GLY A 387 -6.21 -27.35 -11.93
C GLY A 387 -7.32 -27.98 -11.10
N TRP A 388 -7.81 -27.32 -10.03
CA TRP A 388 -8.89 -27.84 -9.20
C TRP A 388 -10.16 -28.09 -10.02
N LEU A 389 -10.60 -27.09 -10.80
CA LEU A 389 -11.81 -27.22 -11.61
C LEU A 389 -11.75 -28.40 -12.59
N ALA A 390 -10.60 -28.60 -13.25
CA ALA A 390 -10.41 -29.72 -14.18
C ALA A 390 -10.51 -31.07 -13.47
N ARG A 391 -9.85 -31.21 -12.31
CA ARG A 391 -9.93 -32.43 -11.49
C ARG A 391 -11.34 -32.69 -10.96
N GLU A 392 -12.08 -31.63 -10.61
CA GLU A 392 -13.42 -31.78 -10.06
C GLU A 392 -14.44 -32.16 -11.13
N VAL A 393 -14.31 -31.62 -12.35
CA VAL A 393 -15.08 -32.06 -13.53
C VAL A 393 -14.85 -33.55 -13.80
N GLU A 394 -13.59 -33.99 -13.78
CA GLU A 394 -13.23 -35.40 -14.02
C GLU A 394 -13.80 -36.33 -12.93
N LYS A 395 -13.73 -35.93 -11.66
CA LYS A 395 -14.22 -36.73 -10.53
C LYS A 395 -15.74 -36.84 -10.47
N THR A 396 -16.44 -35.74 -10.72
CA THR A 396 -17.90 -35.65 -10.51
C THR A 396 -18.70 -35.92 -11.77
N GLY A 397 -18.08 -35.83 -12.95
CA GLY A 397 -18.77 -35.85 -14.24
C GLY A 397 -19.64 -34.61 -14.50
N GLN A 398 -19.66 -33.64 -13.58
CA GLN A 398 -20.41 -32.40 -13.74
C GLN A 398 -19.68 -31.45 -14.70
N SER A 399 -20.45 -30.60 -15.40
CA SER A 399 -19.86 -29.56 -16.24
C SER A 399 -19.17 -28.51 -15.37
N ALA A 400 -18.14 -27.86 -15.93
CA ALA A 400 -17.44 -26.77 -15.25
C ALA A 400 -18.39 -25.65 -14.79
N ALA A 401 -19.48 -25.39 -15.53
CA ALA A 401 -20.48 -24.39 -15.20
C ALA A 401 -21.39 -24.79 -14.03
N ALA A 402 -21.54 -26.09 -13.74
CA ALA A 402 -22.30 -26.55 -12.59
C ALA A 402 -21.46 -26.52 -11.28
N LEU A 403 -20.13 -26.58 -11.42
CA LEU A 403 -19.18 -26.56 -10.29
C LEU A 403 -18.74 -25.16 -9.85
N LEU A 404 -18.92 -24.16 -10.73
CA LEU A 404 -18.68 -22.73 -10.48
C LEU A 404 -19.95 -22.04 -10.01
#